data_AF-A0A1X1N200-F1
#
_entry.id   AF-A0A1X1N200-F1
#
_cell.length_a   1.000
_cell.length_b   1.000
_cell.length_c   1.000
_cell.angle_alpha   90.00
_cell.angle_beta   90.00
_cell.angle_gamma   90.00
#
_symmetry.space_group_name_H-M   'P 1'
#
loop_
_entity.id
_entity.type
_entity.pdbx_description
1 polymer ?
#
loop_
_entity_poly.entity_id
_entity_poly.type
_entity_poly.pdbx_seq_one_letter_code
_entity_poly.pdbx_strand_id
1 'polypeptide(L)'
;MPLAKPAALSEGPDRLTFNSGDDLLDGWLRHHALEHQQDRTTNTFVIVDGTRIAGYYCLATAALERIPGSRRWSRRSTEPVPAMFVGRLAVDVRYQGRGL
;
A
#
# COMPACT_ATOMS: atom_id res chain seq x y z
N MET A 1 -17.53 1.23 14.34
CA MET A 1 -17.87 2.60 13.88
C MET A 1 -17.90 2.56 12.34
N PRO A 2 -18.33 3.60 11.60
CA PRO A 2 -18.08 3.62 10.16
C PRO A 2 -16.57 3.61 9.91
N LEU A 3 -16.14 2.95 8.83
CA LEU A 3 -14.74 2.96 8.39
C LEU A 3 -14.31 4.40 8.08
N ALA A 4 -13.14 4.79 8.57
CA ALA A 4 -12.55 6.07 8.27
C ALA A 4 -12.13 6.15 6.79
N LYS A 5 -11.96 7.37 6.27
CA LYS A 5 -11.35 7.57 4.95
C LYS A 5 -9.88 7.12 4.98
N PRO A 6 -9.30 6.68 3.84
CA PRO A 6 -7.88 6.37 3.76
C PRO A 6 -7.02 7.55 4.24
N ALA A 7 -6.06 7.27 5.11
CA ALA A 7 -5.12 8.25 5.65
C ALA A 7 -3.70 7.70 5.65
N ALA A 8 -2.70 8.59 5.61
CA ALA A 8 -1.30 8.17 5.71
C ALA A 8 -1.04 7.47 7.06
N LEU A 9 -0.22 6.42 7.03
CA LEU A 9 0.15 5.69 8.23
C LEU A 9 0.87 6.60 9.23
N SER A 10 0.48 6.49 10.50
CA SER A 10 1.08 7.18 11.64
C SER A 10 1.17 6.20 12.83
N GLU A 11 1.65 6.65 13.98
CA GLU A 11 1.83 5.78 15.16
C GLU A 11 0.52 5.37 15.86
N GLY A 12 -0.60 6.04 15.56
CA GLY A 12 -1.87 5.85 16.27
C GLY A 12 -2.60 4.51 16.01
N PRO A 13 -2.75 4.07 14.74
CA PRO A 13 -3.44 2.82 14.43
C PRO A 13 -2.72 1.58 14.97
N ASP A 14 -3.50 0.60 15.44
CA ASP A 14 -3.00 -0.69 15.92
C ASP A 14 -2.59 -1.57 14.73
N ARG A 15 -1.28 -1.63 14.48
CA ARG A 15 -0.67 -2.47 13.45
C ARG A 15 -0.45 -3.90 13.93
N LEU A 16 -0.27 -4.10 15.24
CA LEU A 16 0.20 -5.37 15.80
C LEU A 16 -0.85 -6.47 15.69
N THR A 17 -2.13 -6.09 15.72
CA THR A 17 -3.27 -7.03 15.65
C THR A 17 -3.83 -7.24 14.24
N PHE A 18 -3.25 -6.58 13.23
CA PHE A 18 -3.66 -6.73 11.83
C PHE A 18 -3.39 -8.15 11.34
N ASN A 19 -4.37 -8.77 10.72
CA ASN A 19 -4.22 -10.10 10.12
C ASN A 19 -4.94 -10.15 8.77
N SER A 20 -4.21 -10.25 7.67
CA SER A 20 -4.79 -10.41 6.32
C SER A 20 -4.85 -11.87 5.85
N GLY A 21 -4.24 -12.79 6.59
CA GLY A 21 -4.04 -14.18 6.20
C GLY A 21 -2.73 -14.41 5.42
N ASP A 22 -1.94 -13.36 5.18
CA ASP A 22 -0.60 -13.43 4.59
C ASP A 22 0.44 -12.88 5.58
N ASP A 23 1.24 -13.77 6.15
CA ASP A 23 2.23 -13.43 7.18
C ASP A 23 3.30 -12.44 6.69
N LEU A 24 3.61 -12.42 5.39
CA LEU A 24 4.59 -11.50 4.82
C LEU A 24 4.03 -10.07 4.76
N LEU A 25 2.77 -9.93 4.38
CA LEU A 25 2.08 -8.64 4.38
C LEU A 25 1.87 -8.13 5.81
N ASP A 26 1.41 -9.01 6.69
CA ASP A 26 1.13 -8.68 8.08
C ASP A 26 2.40 -8.30 8.83
N GLY A 27 3.46 -9.12 8.72
CA GLY A 27 4.76 -8.85 9.34
C GLY A 27 5.36 -7.55 8.84
N TRP A 28 5.24 -7.26 7.54
CA TRP A 28 5.73 -6.00 7.00
C TRP A 28 4.99 -4.78 7.56
N LEU A 29 3.65 -4.84 7.65
CA LEU A 29 2.87 -3.76 8.26
C LEU A 29 3.24 -3.55 9.73
N ARG A 30 3.44 -4.63 10.48
CA ARG A 30 3.75 -4.60 11.92
C ARG A 30 5.14 -4.03 12.22
N HIS A 31 6.14 -4.34 11.39
CA HIS A 31 7.53 -4.07 11.74
C HIS A 31 8.20 -2.99 10.88
N HIS A 32 7.82 -2.82 9.62
CA HIS A 32 8.58 -2.00 8.66
C HIS A 32 7.82 -0.80 8.10
N ALA A 33 6.49 -0.87 8.00
CA ALA A 33 5.71 0.14 7.28
C ALA A 33 5.86 1.57 7.83
N LEU A 34 5.98 1.74 9.16
CA LEU A 34 6.13 3.05 9.79
C LEU A 34 7.52 3.66 9.55
N GLU A 35 8.58 2.87 9.66
CA GLU A 35 9.95 3.29 9.35
C GLU A 35 10.05 3.70 7.87
N HIS A 36 9.53 2.87 6.97
CA HIS A 36 9.50 3.18 5.54
C HIS A 36 8.69 4.44 5.20
N GLN A 37 7.65 4.74 5.99
CA GLN A 37 6.85 5.97 5.87
C GLN A 37 7.67 7.19 6.31
N GLN A 38 8.41 7.08 7.41
CA GLN A 38 9.27 8.15 7.95
C GLN A 38 10.43 8.46 7.00
N ASP A 39 11.07 7.42 6.45
CA ASP A 39 12.16 7.53 5.48
C ASP A 39 11.68 7.92 4.07
N ARG A 40 10.36 7.99 3.86
CA ARG A 40 9.73 8.26 2.57
C ARG A 40 10.11 7.26 1.46
N THR A 41 10.52 6.06 1.85
CA THR A 41 10.79 4.95 0.94
C THR A 41 9.50 4.44 0.31
N THR A 42 8.42 4.37 1.10
CA THR A 42 7.08 4.05 0.62
C THR A 42 6.03 4.87 1.34
N ASN A 43 5.01 5.33 0.61
CA ASN A 43 3.84 5.98 1.19
C ASN A 43 2.76 4.94 1.49
N THR A 44 2.58 4.62 2.76
CA THR A 44 1.58 3.66 3.25
C THR A 44 0.31 4.40 3.69
N PHE A 45 -0.83 3.92 3.22
CA PHE A 45 -2.15 4.43 3.58
C PHE A 45 -2.97 3.33 4.24
N VAL A 46 -3.76 3.70 5.23
CA VAL A 46 -4.59 2.79 6.02
C VAL A 46 -6.04 3.27 6.06
N ILE A 47 -6.96 2.31 6.13
CA ILE A 47 -8.36 2.50 6.50
C ILE A 47 -8.54 1.93 7.89
N VAL A 48 -9.18 2.67 8.81
CA VAL A 48 -9.35 2.25 10.20
C VAL A 48 -10.81 2.18 10.64
N ASP A 49 -11.10 1.26 11.55
CA ASP A 49 -12.32 1.18 12.37
C ASP A 49 -11.93 1.41 13.83
N GLY A 50 -12.08 2.66 14.29
CA GLY A 50 -11.48 3.10 15.55
C GLY A 50 -9.95 3.13 15.43
N THR A 51 -9.26 2.30 16.22
CA THR A 51 -7.80 2.12 16.13
C THR A 51 -7.38 0.94 15.27
N ARG A 52 -8.32 0.05 14.90
CA ARG A 52 -7.99 -1.17 14.15
C ARG A 52 -7.85 -0.87 12.67
N ILE A 53 -6.79 -1.38 12.06
CA ILE A 53 -6.60 -1.28 10.62
C ILE A 53 -7.51 -2.31 9.92
N ALA A 54 -8.42 -1.83 9.07
CA ALA A 54 -9.28 -2.68 8.25
C ALA A 54 -8.60 -3.09 6.94
N GLY A 55 -7.72 -2.24 6.42
CA GLY A 55 -6.91 -2.53 5.24
C GLY A 55 -5.84 -1.46 5.03
N TYR A 56 -4.83 -1.79 4.24
CA TYR A 56 -3.75 -0.87 3.90
C TYR A 56 -3.23 -1.12 2.48
N TYR A 57 -2.59 -0.10 1.92
CA TYR A 57 -1.77 -0.23 0.72
C TYR A 57 -0.54 0.66 0.82
N CYS A 58 0.54 0.30 0.12
CA CYS A 58 1.73 1.15 0.02
C CYS A 58 2.12 1.45 -1.42
N LEU A 59 2.55 2.69 -1.64
CA LEU A 59 2.98 3.23 -2.92
C LEU A 59 4.46 3.60 -2.90
N ALA A 60 5.17 3.29 -3.97
CA ALA A 60 6.52 3.76 -4.22
C ALA A 60 6.61 4.40 -5.61
N THR A 61 7.53 5.35 -5.77
CA THR A 61 7.89 5.85 -7.10
C THR A 61 8.63 4.78 -7.87
N ALA A 62 8.31 4.62 -9.15
CA ALA A 62 8.95 3.64 -10.01
C ALA A 62 9.20 4.22 -11.41
N ALA A 63 10.15 3.63 -12.10
CA ALA A 63 10.41 3.90 -13.50
C ALA A 63 10.43 2.56 -14.24
N LEU A 64 9.62 2.46 -15.29
CA LEU A 64 9.47 1.24 -16.07
C LEU A 64 10.25 1.37 -17.38
N GLU A 65 11.08 0.39 -17.66
CA GLU A 65 11.66 0.22 -18.98
C GLU A 65 10.57 -0.10 -20.00
N ARG A 66 10.73 0.40 -21.22
CA ARG A 66 9.79 0.10 -22.30
C ARG A 66 10.00 -1.33 -22.77
N ILE A 67 8.90 -2.08 -22.84
CA ILE A 67 8.91 -3.36 -23.56
C ILE A 67 8.99 -3.06 -25.07
N PRO A 68 10.05 -3.52 -25.76
CA PRO A 68 10.18 -3.33 -27.21
C PRO A 68 8.94 -3.85 -27.94
N GLY A 69 8.39 -3.07 -28.88
CA GLY A 69 7.23 -3.46 -29.69
C GLY A 69 5.85 -3.11 -29.12
N SER A 70 5.75 -2.57 -27.90
CA SER A 70 4.46 -2.16 -27.34
C SER A 70 3.95 -0.82 -27.95
N ARG A 71 2.95 -0.89 -28.83
CA ARG A 71 2.37 0.31 -29.51
C ARG A 71 1.76 1.33 -28.54
N ARG A 72 1.32 0.89 -27.35
CA ARG A 72 0.70 1.76 -26.34
C ARG A 72 1.72 2.71 -25.68
N TRP A 73 2.98 2.29 -25.59
CA TRP A 73 4.02 3.13 -24.99
C TRP A 73 4.85 3.85 -26.03
N SER A 74 4.87 3.41 -27.30
CA SER A 74 5.73 3.97 -28.36
C SER A 74 5.67 5.48 -28.55
N ARG A 75 4.56 6.15 -28.19
CA ARG A 75 4.34 7.60 -28.35
C ARG A 75 4.69 8.46 -27.12
N ARG A 76 5.13 7.90 -25.98
CA ARG A 76 5.50 8.70 -24.79
C ARG A 76 6.95 9.20 -24.90
N SER A 77 7.19 10.47 -24.62
CA SER A 77 8.51 11.12 -24.82
C SER A 77 9.54 10.81 -23.73
N THR A 78 9.13 10.36 -22.54
CA THR A 78 10.03 10.07 -21.43
C THR A 78 10.42 8.59 -21.37
N GLU A 79 11.73 8.35 -21.26
CA GLU A 79 12.34 7.04 -21.07
C GLU A 79 13.37 7.16 -19.93
N PRO A 80 13.24 6.36 -18.85
CA PRO A 80 12.19 5.38 -18.56
C PRO A 80 10.81 6.00 -18.29
N VAL A 81 9.74 5.19 -18.35
CA VAL A 81 8.35 5.65 -18.17
C VAL A 81 8.06 5.82 -16.68
N PRO A 82 7.68 7.02 -16.20
CA PRO A 82 7.36 7.22 -14.79
C PRO A 82 6.09 6.46 -14.41
N ALA A 83 6.12 5.80 -13.24
CA ALA A 83 5.04 4.99 -12.72
C ALA A 83 4.95 5.11 -11.18
N MET A 84 3.82 4.63 -10.64
CA MET A 84 3.65 4.39 -9.22
C MET A 84 3.48 2.89 -9.01
N PHE A 85 4.28 2.31 -8.12
CA PHE A 85 4.24 0.89 -7.80
C PHE A 85 3.38 0.67 -6.56
N VAL A 86 2.36 -0.19 -6.68
CA VAL A 86 1.60 -0.69 -5.53
C VAL A 86 2.35 -1.89 -4.99
N GLY A 87 3.15 -1.68 -3.95
CA GLY A 87 4.04 -2.73 -3.45
C GLY A 87 3.33 -3.76 -2.59
N ARG A 88 2.34 -3.32 -1.82
CA ARG A 88 1.55 -4.16 -0.92
C ARG A 88 0.13 -3.64 -0.85
N LEU A 89 -0.83 -4.56 -0.79
CA LEU A 89 -2.25 -4.29 -0.61
C LEU A 89 -2.83 -5.46 0.18
N ALA A 90 -3.45 -5.18 1.32
CA ALA A 90 -4.06 -6.21 2.15
C ALA A 90 -5.26 -5.66 2.92
N VAL A 91 -6.24 -6.54 3.15
CA VAL A 91 -7.45 -6.29 3.94
C VAL A 91 -7.46 -7.29 5.08
N ASP A 92 -7.70 -6.80 6.31
CA ASP A 92 -7.78 -7.67 7.48
C ASP A 92 -8.94 -8.66 7.33
N VAL A 93 -8.74 -9.92 7.74
CA VAL A 93 -9.68 -11.03 7.58
C VAL A 93 -11.09 -10.71 8.10
N ARG A 94 -11.20 -9.84 9.12
CA ARG A 94 -12.49 -9.41 9.67
C ARG A 94 -13.30 -8.55 8.70
N TYR A 95 -12.64 -7.93 7.72
CA TYR A 95 -13.21 -6.94 6.80
C TYR A 95 -13.22 -7.41 5.33
N GLN A 96 -12.68 -8.58 5.03
CA GLN A 96 -12.68 -9.16 3.68
C GLN A 96 -14.11 -9.44 3.17
N GLY A 97 -14.26 -9.50 1.84
CA GLY A 97 -15.55 -9.75 1.17
C GLY A 97 -16.52 -8.56 1.17
N ARG A 98 -16.09 -7.38 1.62
CA ARG A 98 -16.92 -6.17 1.74
C ARG A 98 -16.67 -5.11 0.66
N GLY A 99 -15.83 -5.41 -0.34
CA GLY A 99 -15.43 -4.45 -1.38
C GLY A 99 -14.48 -3.36 -0.90
N LEU A 100 -13.68 -3.67 0.14
CA LEU A 100 -12.58 -2.84 0.64
C LEU A 100 -11.34 -2.96 -0.24
#